data_AF-A0AAD8DVK1-F1
#
_entry.id   AF-A0AAD8DVK1-F1
#
_cell.length_a   1.000
_cell.length_b   1.000
_cell.length_c   1.000
_cell.angle_alpha   90.00
_cell.angle_beta   90.00
_cell.angle_gamma   90.00
#
_symmetry.space_group_name_H-M   'P 1'
#
loop_
_entity.id
_entity.type
_entity.pdbx_description
1 polymer ?
#
loop_
_entity_poly.entity_id
_entity_poly.type
_entity_poly.pdbx_seq_one_letter_code
_entity_poly.pdbx_strand_id
1 'polypeptide(L)'
;MGGVDMKDQMLGPYLIERKRCAKWYMKLFKRLLNVSILNARILLESSAQKRHDHLAFRLNLVDSILTNHLSHCPSNRRCTVSMSRSTHQQPQRMVPFTHWPVLLEQTSTTAASNRNFRKRCTVCLREGKRSQKTTFCCETCQVPLCIQNCFKSYHMSQ
;
A
#
# COMPACT_ATOMS: atom_id res chain seq x y z
N MET A 1 -19.31 -18.37 -38.26
CA MET A 1 -18.36 -19.18 -37.47
C MET A 1 -17.27 -18.28 -36.86
N GLY A 2 -17.60 -17.38 -35.92
CA GLY A 2 -16.62 -16.41 -35.38
C GLY A 2 -16.74 -16.11 -33.88
N GLY A 3 -17.75 -16.67 -33.19
CA GLY A 3 -17.98 -16.37 -31.78
C GLY A 3 -16.87 -16.89 -30.85
N VAL A 4 -16.25 -18.01 -31.18
CA VAL A 4 -15.15 -18.60 -30.39
C VAL A 4 -13.90 -17.71 -30.47
N ASP A 5 -13.52 -17.30 -31.69
CA ASP A 5 -12.38 -16.43 -31.93
C ASP A 5 -12.59 -15.05 -31.28
N MET A 6 -13.79 -14.47 -31.42
CA MET A 6 -14.13 -13.21 -30.77
C MET A 6 -14.08 -13.31 -29.24
N LYS A 7 -14.56 -14.41 -28.65
CA LYS A 7 -14.41 -14.66 -27.20
C LYS A 7 -12.95 -14.70 -26.79
N ASP A 8 -12.11 -15.40 -27.56
CA ASP A 8 -10.69 -15.52 -27.26
C ASP A 8 -9.94 -14.19 -27.44
N GLN A 9 -10.34 -13.38 -28.43
CA GLN A 9 -9.89 -12.01 -28.61
C GLN A 9 -10.26 -11.12 -27.42
N MET A 10 -11.47 -11.23 -26.88
CA MET A 10 -11.89 -10.47 -25.70
C MET A 10 -11.16 -10.88 -24.41
N LEU A 11 -10.72 -12.13 -24.32
CA LEU A 11 -9.95 -12.64 -23.17
C LEU A 11 -8.45 -12.30 -23.26
N GLY A 12 -7.94 -12.08 -24.47
CA GLY A 12 -6.52 -11.80 -24.75
C GLY A 12 -5.93 -10.62 -23.96
N PRO A 13 -6.60 -9.47 -23.86
CA PRO A 13 -6.07 -8.31 -23.12
C PRO A 13 -5.91 -8.54 -21.61
N TYR A 14 -6.67 -9.48 -21.03
CA TYR A 14 -6.71 -9.69 -19.59
C TYR A 14 -6.39 -11.13 -19.19
N LEU A 15 -5.20 -11.60 -19.55
CA LEU A 15 -4.72 -12.94 -19.23
C LEU A 15 -4.46 -13.12 -17.73
N ILE A 16 -5.26 -13.97 -17.08
CA ILE A 16 -5.02 -14.42 -15.69
C ILE A 16 -4.01 -15.58 -15.67
N GLU A 17 -3.90 -16.30 -16.79
CA GLU A 17 -2.96 -17.40 -16.99
C GLU A 17 -1.52 -16.86 -17.08
N ARG A 18 -0.80 -16.80 -15.95
CA ARG A 18 0.63 -16.45 -15.97
C ARG A 18 1.40 -17.46 -16.83
N LYS A 19 2.41 -16.95 -17.59
CA LYS A 19 3.29 -17.74 -18.48
C LYS A 19 3.90 -18.97 -17.82
N ARG A 20 4.19 -18.93 -16.52
CA ARG A 20 4.63 -20.08 -15.72
C ARG A 20 3.63 -20.39 -14.62
N CYS A 21 2.84 -21.43 -14.81
CA CYS A 21 2.09 -22.09 -13.74
C CYS A 21 2.74 -23.45 -13.50
N ALA A 22 3.36 -23.65 -12.33
CA ALA A 22 4.05 -24.90 -11.98
C ALA A 22 3.10 -26.12 -11.96
N LYS A 23 1.81 -25.87 -11.72
CA LYS A 23 0.76 -26.87 -11.71
C LYS A 23 -0.20 -26.62 -12.88
N TRP A 24 -0.27 -27.56 -13.82
CA TRP A 24 -1.08 -27.43 -15.04
C TRP A 24 -2.56 -27.14 -14.75
N TYR A 25 -3.16 -27.81 -13.76
CA TYR A 25 -4.58 -27.63 -13.44
C TYR A 25 -4.92 -26.20 -12.99
N MET A 26 -3.95 -25.47 -12.42
CA MET A 26 -4.13 -24.05 -12.08
C MET A 26 -4.22 -23.16 -13.32
N LYS A 27 -3.63 -23.57 -14.45
CA LYS A 27 -3.79 -22.88 -15.73
C LYS A 27 -5.24 -23.00 -16.21
N LEU A 28 -5.81 -24.21 -16.15
CA LEU A 28 -7.21 -24.46 -16.49
C LEU A 28 -8.15 -23.67 -15.57
N PHE A 29 -7.95 -23.74 -14.25
CA PHE A 29 -8.76 -22.98 -13.29
C PHE A 29 -8.75 -21.48 -13.59
N LYS A 30 -7.57 -20.89 -13.85
CA LYS A 30 -7.46 -19.47 -14.20
C LYS A 30 -8.14 -19.11 -15.51
N ARG A 31 -8.09 -20.00 -16.51
CA ARG A 31 -8.83 -19.82 -17.77
C ARG A 31 -10.33 -19.80 -17.51
N LEU A 32 -10.83 -20.78 -16.75
CA LEU A 32 -12.25 -20.86 -16.38
C LEU A 32 -12.70 -19.63 -15.59
N LEU A 33 -11.88 -19.16 -14.65
CA LEU A 33 -12.14 -17.93 -13.91
C LEU A 33 -12.17 -16.69 -14.81
N ASN A 34 -11.26 -16.59 -15.79
CA ASN A 34 -11.25 -15.46 -16.71
C ASN A 34 -12.50 -15.46 -17.62
N VAL A 35 -12.92 -16.64 -18.06
CA VAL A 35 -14.15 -16.84 -18.84
C VAL A 35 -15.39 -16.51 -18.01
N SER A 36 -15.46 -16.92 -16.74
CA SER A 36 -16.62 -16.63 -15.89
C SER A 36 -16.78 -15.13 -15.65
N ILE A 37 -15.68 -14.39 -15.46
CA ILE A 37 -15.71 -12.92 -15.35
C ILE A 37 -16.26 -12.28 -16.64
N LEU A 38 -15.80 -12.75 -17.81
CA LEU A 38 -16.31 -12.25 -19.09
C LEU A 38 -17.82 -12.54 -19.24
N ASN A 39 -18.25 -13.76 -18.92
CA ASN A 39 -19.65 -14.15 -18.99
C ASN A 39 -20.53 -13.35 -18.03
N ALA A 40 -20.06 -13.08 -16.81
CA ALA A 40 -20.77 -12.26 -15.84
C ALA A 40 -20.99 -10.83 -16.36
N ARG A 41 -19.99 -10.25 -17.05
CA ARG A 41 -20.14 -8.95 -17.70
C ARG A 41 -21.17 -8.98 -18.82
N ILE A 42 -21.15 -10.01 -19.68
CA ILE A 42 -22.13 -10.17 -20.77
C ILE A 42 -23.55 -10.28 -20.20
N LEU A 43 -23.71 -11.04 -19.11
CA LEU A 43 -25.00 -11.15 -18.40
C LEU A 43 -25.46 -9.80 -17.86
N LEU A 44 -24.56 -9.02 -17.25
CA LEU A 44 -24.88 -7.68 -16.77
C LEU A 44 -25.25 -6.72 -17.91
N GLU A 45 -24.54 -6.77 -19.04
CA GLU A 45 -24.87 -5.97 -20.22
C GLU A 45 -26.26 -6.32 -20.76
N SER A 46 -26.60 -7.61 -20.77
CA SER A 46 -27.90 -8.10 -21.22
C SER A 46 -29.06 -7.72 -20.28
N SER A 47 -28.81 -7.65 -18.97
CA SER A 47 -29.85 -7.31 -17.99
C SER A 47 -30.04 -5.79 -17.84
N ALA A 48 -28.96 -5.01 -17.92
CA ALA A 48 -29.00 -3.55 -17.79
C ALA A 48 -29.24 -2.83 -19.12
N GLN A 49 -29.25 -3.56 -20.25
CA GLN A 49 -29.32 -3.03 -21.62
C GLN A 49 -28.32 -1.88 -21.87
N LYS A 50 -27.16 -1.95 -21.20
CA LYS A 50 -26.11 -0.93 -21.25
C LYS A 50 -24.77 -1.61 -21.45
N ARG A 51 -23.94 -1.04 -22.32
CA ARG A 51 -22.56 -1.51 -22.52
C ARG A 51 -21.71 -1.14 -21.33
N HIS A 52 -20.95 -2.10 -20.84
CA HIS A 52 -20.01 -1.93 -19.75
C HIS A 52 -18.58 -2.07 -20.28
N ASP A 53 -17.77 -1.05 -20.00
CA ASP A 53 -16.34 -1.13 -20.25
C ASP A 53 -15.72 -2.30 -19.49
N HIS A 54 -14.85 -3.04 -20.17
CA HIS A 54 -14.31 -4.29 -19.69
C HIS A 54 -13.34 -4.08 -18.52
N LEU A 55 -12.56 -2.99 -18.56
CA LEU A 55 -11.66 -2.63 -17.47
C LEU A 55 -12.46 -2.16 -16.25
N ALA A 56 -13.38 -1.22 -16.44
CA ALA A 56 -14.20 -0.68 -15.36
C ALA A 56 -14.98 -1.78 -14.62
N PHE A 57 -15.57 -2.73 -15.35
CA PHE A 57 -16.26 -3.87 -14.74
C PHE A 57 -15.32 -4.71 -13.85
N ARG A 58 -14.09 -4.99 -14.31
CA ARG A 58 -13.12 -5.76 -13.53
C ARG A 58 -12.65 -5.04 -12.28
N LEU A 59 -12.41 -3.72 -12.36
CA LEU A 59 -12.04 -2.92 -11.20
C LEU A 59 -13.14 -2.93 -10.15
N ASN A 60 -14.38 -2.66 -10.55
CA ASN A 60 -15.54 -2.72 -9.64
C ASN A 60 -15.72 -4.11 -9.02
N LEU A 61 -15.49 -5.18 -9.78
CA LEU A 61 -15.55 -6.55 -9.28
C LEU A 61 -14.47 -6.79 -8.21
N VAL A 62 -13.23 -6.36 -8.47
CA VAL A 62 -12.12 -6.48 -7.51
C VAL A 62 -12.45 -5.70 -6.24
N ASP A 63 -12.89 -4.45 -6.37
CA ASP A 63 -13.23 -3.60 -5.22
C ASP A 63 -14.37 -4.19 -4.40
N SER A 64 -15.38 -4.78 -5.06
CA SER A 64 -16.49 -5.47 -4.39
C SER A 64 -16.02 -6.70 -3.61
N ILE A 65 -15.17 -7.54 -4.22
CA ILE A 65 -14.61 -8.73 -3.55
C ILE A 65 -13.75 -8.31 -2.36
N LEU A 66 -12.90 -7.29 -2.54
CA LEU A 66 -12.05 -6.77 -1.48
C LEU A 66 -12.89 -6.21 -0.33
N THR A 67 -13.85 -5.34 -0.62
CA THR A 67 -14.70 -4.72 0.40
C THR A 67 -15.48 -5.77 1.22
N ASN A 68 -15.98 -6.82 0.55
CA ASN A 68 -16.77 -7.87 1.21
C ASN A 68 -15.93 -8.87 2.02
N HIS A 69 -14.67 -9.11 1.65
CA HIS A 69 -13.88 -10.21 2.20
C HIS A 69 -12.54 -9.79 2.86
N LEU A 70 -12.14 -8.52 2.77
CA LEU A 70 -10.92 -8.03 3.44
C LEU A 70 -11.05 -8.13 4.96
N SER A 71 -12.23 -7.85 5.52
CA SER A 71 -12.50 -7.94 6.97
C SER A 71 -12.37 -9.36 7.51
N HIS A 72 -12.55 -10.38 6.67
CA HIS A 72 -12.46 -11.80 7.02
C HIS A 72 -11.09 -12.41 6.72
N CYS A 73 -10.17 -11.66 6.13
CA CYS A 73 -8.80 -12.14 5.94
C CYS A 73 -8.04 -12.06 7.28
N PRO A 74 -7.54 -13.19 7.82
CA PRO A 74 -6.71 -13.13 9.01
C PRO A 74 -5.49 -12.27 8.73
N SER A 75 -5.30 -11.22 9.54
CA SER A 75 -4.22 -10.24 9.45
C SER A 75 -2.81 -10.83 9.57
N ASN A 76 -2.68 -12.16 9.65
CA ASN A 76 -1.43 -12.86 9.97
C ASN A 76 -0.73 -13.52 8.78
N ARG A 77 -1.11 -13.20 7.53
CA ARG A 77 -0.16 -13.36 6.41
C ARG A 77 0.82 -12.18 6.40
N ARG A 78 1.62 -12.08 7.45
CA ARG A 78 2.98 -11.56 7.27
C ARG A 78 3.60 -12.45 6.20
N CYS A 79 3.72 -11.93 4.99
CA CYS A 79 4.69 -12.45 4.05
C CYS A 79 6.03 -12.39 4.78
N THR A 80 6.45 -13.50 5.38
CA THR A 80 7.86 -13.78 5.56
C THR A 80 8.41 -13.81 4.15
N VAL A 81 8.86 -12.65 3.68
CA VAL A 81 9.67 -12.55 2.49
C VAL A 81 10.87 -13.43 2.80
N SER A 82 10.85 -14.67 2.32
CA SER A 82 12.05 -15.48 2.29
C SER A 82 13.07 -14.64 1.54
N MET A 83 14.11 -14.25 2.25
CA MET A 83 15.23 -13.45 1.76
C MET A 83 15.90 -14.24 0.65
N SER A 84 15.32 -14.13 -0.54
CA SER A 84 15.91 -14.58 -1.79
C SER A 84 17.07 -13.63 -2.01
N ARG A 85 18.30 -14.10 -1.80
CA ARG A 85 19.54 -13.38 -2.08
C ARG A 85 19.60 -13.05 -3.56
N SER A 86 18.91 -11.98 -3.97
CA SER A 86 19.07 -11.35 -5.27
C SER A 86 20.07 -10.22 -5.08
N THR A 87 21.18 -10.30 -5.78
CA THR A 87 22.26 -9.30 -5.85
C THR A 87 21.87 -8.03 -6.58
N HIS A 88 20.58 -7.81 -6.85
CA HIS A 88 20.08 -6.56 -7.36
C HIS A 88 19.72 -5.66 -6.17
N GLN A 89 20.44 -4.54 -6.01
CA GLN A 89 20.08 -3.48 -5.08
C GLN A 89 18.70 -2.92 -5.45
N GLN A 90 17.65 -3.59 -4.99
CA GLN A 90 16.33 -2.96 -4.87
C GLN A 90 16.42 -1.97 -3.71
N PRO A 91 15.96 -0.71 -3.87
CA PRO A 91 15.89 0.20 -2.74
C PRO A 91 15.05 -0.48 -1.67
N GLN A 92 15.69 -0.67 -0.50
CA GLN A 92 15.10 -1.26 0.69
C GLN A 92 13.73 -0.64 0.90
N ARG A 93 12.67 -1.42 0.66
CA ARG A 93 11.30 -0.99 0.95
C ARG A 93 11.23 -0.87 2.48
N MET A 94 11.37 0.35 2.97
CA MET A 94 11.39 0.67 4.40
C MET A 94 10.15 0.09 5.09
N VAL A 95 10.39 -0.44 6.28
CA VAL A 95 9.44 -1.02 7.23
C VAL A 95 8.26 -0.08 7.54
N PRO A 96 7.09 -0.61 7.95
CA PRO A 96 5.77 0.02 7.89
C PRO A 96 5.46 0.94 9.07
N PHE A 97 6.43 1.73 9.52
CA PHE A 97 6.18 2.87 10.39
C PHE A 97 6.71 4.09 9.66
N THR A 98 5.84 4.72 8.87
CA THR A 98 6.20 5.97 8.22
C THR A 98 6.32 7.01 9.33
N HIS A 99 7.55 7.29 9.76
CA HIS A 99 7.82 8.32 10.73
C HIS A 99 7.94 9.64 9.98
N TRP A 100 6.94 10.51 10.10
CA TRP A 100 6.94 11.82 9.44
C TRP A 100 7.30 12.91 10.46
N PRO A 101 8.16 13.89 10.09
CA PRO A 101 8.37 15.07 10.90
C PRO A 101 7.18 16.02 10.75
N VAL A 102 6.54 16.35 11.88
CA VAL A 102 5.42 17.30 11.95
C VAL A 102 5.81 18.46 12.86
N LEU A 103 5.26 19.66 12.61
CA LEU A 103 5.44 20.79 13.51
C LEU A 103 4.68 20.55 14.82
N LEU A 104 5.27 20.94 15.93
CA LEU A 104 4.59 20.93 17.23
C LEU A 104 3.43 21.92 17.20
N GLU A 105 2.21 21.41 17.30
CA GLU A 105 1.01 22.23 17.43
C GLU A 105 0.87 22.79 18.85
N GLN A 106 0.42 24.04 18.95
CA GLN A 106 0.11 24.68 20.22
C GLN A 106 -1.20 24.11 20.74
N THR A 107 -1.16 23.40 21.87
CA THR A 107 -2.40 23.06 22.59
C THR A 107 -3.02 24.37 23.08
N SER A 108 -4.27 24.62 22.66
CA SER A 108 -5.06 25.85 22.80
C SER A 108 -5.36 26.31 24.23
N THR A 109 -4.68 25.77 25.24
CA THR A 109 -5.01 25.96 26.66
C THR A 109 -4.14 27.00 27.38
N THR A 110 -3.15 27.63 26.72
CA THR A 110 -2.34 28.68 27.34
C THR A 110 -2.34 29.95 26.50
N ALA A 111 -3.06 30.95 27.00
CA ALA A 111 -3.27 32.29 26.45
C ALA A 111 -2.01 33.18 26.43
N ALA A 112 -0.86 32.65 26.02
CA ALA A 112 0.36 33.43 25.87
C ALA A 112 0.97 33.18 24.49
N SER A 113 0.68 34.09 23.58
CA SER A 113 1.37 34.30 22.31
C SER A 113 2.89 34.21 22.52
N ASN A 114 3.48 33.04 22.26
CA ASN A 114 4.92 32.89 22.16
C ASN A 114 5.22 32.10 20.89
N ARG A 115 5.70 32.82 19.87
CA ARG A 115 6.07 32.39 18.53
C ARG A 115 7.22 31.35 18.48
N ASN A 116 7.56 30.72 19.60
CA ASN A 116 8.76 29.90 19.78
C ASN A 116 8.47 28.64 20.62
N PHE A 117 7.44 27.87 20.27
CA PHE A 117 7.24 26.54 20.87
C PHE A 117 8.31 25.57 20.35
N ARG A 118 9.49 25.60 20.98
CA ARG A 118 10.64 24.75 20.65
C ARG A 118 10.94 23.83 21.82
N LYS A 119 10.89 22.51 21.60
CA LYS A 119 11.29 21.49 22.58
C LYS A 119 12.76 21.11 22.37
N ARG A 120 13.42 20.54 23.37
CA ARG A 120 14.81 20.07 23.22
C ARG A 120 14.85 18.77 22.42
N CYS A 121 15.77 18.66 21.46
CA CYS A 121 15.97 17.43 20.71
C CYS A 121 16.56 16.34 21.63
N THR A 122 15.94 15.15 21.64
CA THR A 122 16.38 14.04 22.50
C THR A 122 17.75 13.49 22.12
N VAL A 123 18.05 13.40 20.82
CA VAL A 123 19.36 12.94 20.32
C VAL A 123 20.45 13.94 20.68
N CYS A 124 20.23 15.24 20.43
CA CYS A 124 21.19 16.28 20.81
C CYS A 124 21.43 16.33 22.33
N LEU A 125 20.39 16.08 23.13
CA LEU A 125 20.53 16.00 24.58
C LEU A 125 21.43 14.83 25.00
N ARG A 126 21.29 13.65 24.36
CA ARG A 126 22.15 12.48 24.58
C ARG A 126 23.61 12.75 24.16
N GLU A 127 23.81 13.51 23.09
CA GLU A 127 25.13 13.95 22.61
C GLU A 127 25.73 15.13 23.42
N GLY A 128 25.08 15.58 24.50
CA GLY A 128 25.57 16.68 25.35
C GLY A 128 25.28 18.09 24.84
N LYS A 129 24.62 18.25 23.69
CA LYS A 129 24.24 19.55 23.11
C LYS A 129 22.94 20.08 23.74
N ARG A 130 23.02 20.59 24.97
CA ARG A 130 21.86 21.03 25.78
C ARG A 130 21.09 22.25 25.23
N SER A 131 21.70 23.03 24.33
CA SER A 131 21.11 24.26 23.75
C SER A 131 20.23 24.01 22.52
N GLN A 132 20.32 22.82 21.91
CA GLN A 132 19.62 22.53 20.65
C GLN A 132 18.10 22.32 20.87
N LYS A 133 17.29 23.21 20.29
CA LYS A 133 15.82 23.18 20.36
C LYS A 133 15.21 23.04 18.97
N THR A 134 14.11 22.31 18.86
CA THR A 134 13.42 21.99 17.61
C THR A 134 11.94 22.30 17.70
N THR A 135 11.37 22.74 16.58
CA THR A 135 9.93 22.89 16.38
C THR A 135 9.27 21.62 15.85
N PHE A 136 10.06 20.59 15.53
CA PHE A 136 9.61 19.37 14.89
C PHE A 136 9.60 18.18 15.85
N CYS A 137 8.61 17.31 15.69
CA CYS A 137 8.53 16.01 16.34
C CYS A 137 8.12 14.93 15.34
N CYS A 138 8.42 13.67 15.66
CA CYS A 138 7.87 12.54 14.92
C CYS A 138 6.39 12.36 15.28
N GLU A 139 5.49 12.26 14.31
CA GLU A 139 4.06 12.03 14.55
C GLU A 139 3.80 10.72 15.31
N THR A 140 4.48 9.64 14.91
CA THR A 140 4.27 8.29 15.45
C THR A 140 4.87 8.13 16.85
N CYS A 141 6.06 8.71 17.09
CA CYS A 141 6.77 8.55 18.36
C CYS A 141 6.50 9.72 19.33
N GLN A 142 5.94 10.83 18.85
CA GLN A 142 5.76 12.09 19.59
C GLN A 142 7.05 12.63 20.24
N VAL A 143 8.21 12.27 19.69
CA VAL A 143 9.53 12.69 20.20
C VAL A 143 10.03 13.91 19.44
N PRO A 144 10.49 14.99 20.13
CA PRO A 144 11.09 16.15 19.48
C PRO A 144 12.49 15.80 18.95
N LEU A 145 12.69 16.00 17.64
CA LEU A 145 13.91 15.64 16.91
C LEU A 145 14.31 16.76 15.94
N CYS A 146 15.62 16.95 15.73
CA CYS A 146 16.11 17.86 14.69
C CYS A 146 15.89 17.21 13.32
N ILE A 147 15.45 17.98 12.32
CA ILE A 147 15.31 17.49 10.93
C ILE A 147 16.67 17.02 10.40
N GLN A 148 17.72 17.80 10.64
CA GLN A 148 19.05 17.47 10.15
C GLN A 148 19.69 16.39 11.04
N ASN A 149 19.93 15.23 10.44
CA ASN A 149 20.63 14.06 10.98
C ASN A 149 19.99 13.37 12.20
N CYS A 150 19.48 14.10 13.20
CA CYS A 150 18.92 13.48 14.41
C CYS A 150 17.67 12.63 14.14
N PHE A 151 16.79 13.07 13.23
CA PHE A 151 15.60 12.31 12.83
C PHE A 151 16.00 10.95 12.22
N LYS A 152 16.95 10.97 11.27
CA LYS A 152 17.49 9.77 10.65
C LYS A 152 18.17 8.86 11.68
N SER A 153 19.07 9.41 12.51
CA SER A 153 19.79 8.63 13.52
C SER A 153 18.85 7.96 14.52
N TYR A 154 17.82 8.66 14.98
CA TYR A 154 16.84 8.11 15.94
C TYR A 154 16.06 6.92 15.35
N HIS A 155 15.58 7.04 14.11
CA HIS A 155 14.78 6.01 13.45
C HIS A 155 15.60 4.89 12.80
N MET A 156 16.90 5.09 12.56
CA MET A 156 17.80 4.02 12.09
C MET A 156 18.42 3.20 13.22
N SER A 157 18.36 3.70 14.46
CA SER A 157 18.88 3.00 15.65
C SER A 157 17.85 2.18 16.42
N GLN A 158 16.57 2.19 15.99
CA GLN A 158 15.51 1.30 16.50
C GLN A 158 15.52 -0.01 15.73
#